data_AF-A0A8J6T9I5-F1
#
_entry.id   AF-A0A8J6T9I5-F1
#
_cell.length_a   1.000
_cell.length_b   1.000
_cell.length_c   1.000
_cell.angle_alpha   90.00
_cell.angle_beta   90.00
_cell.angle_gamma   90.00
#
_symmetry.space_group_name_H-M   'P 1'
#
loop_
_entity.id
_entity.type
_entity.pdbx_description
1 polymer ?
#
loop_
_entity_poly.entity_id
_entity_poly.type
_entity_poly.pdbx_seq_one_letter_code
_entity_poly.pdbx_strand_id
1 'polypeptide(L)'
;MTYNKRRGTLTALACGCVLLVLNLATAALAGAPAPTGPETIDLKEAFQVEGRKEAVIFPHHLHQAVTACAKCHKNEAGGGELVVSLENLSGTRNDFHTQFCWPCHKAEKVPKGTSCSTCHKKQ
;
A
#
# COMPACT_ATOMS: atom_id res chain seq x y z
N MET A 1 21.53 -71.96 17.81
CA MET A 1 20.93 -73.14 17.15
C MET A 1 19.65 -73.50 17.88
N THR A 2 18.51 -73.04 17.38
CA THR A 2 17.22 -73.72 17.56
C THR A 2 16.25 -73.22 16.51
N TYR A 3 15.79 -74.18 15.74
CA TYR A 3 14.87 -74.09 14.62
C TYR A 3 13.51 -74.57 15.14
N ASN A 4 12.38 -73.86 14.90
CA ASN A 4 11.14 -74.56 14.53
C ASN A 4 9.94 -73.71 14.07
N LYS A 5 9.38 -74.19 12.95
CA LYS A 5 7.97 -74.39 12.55
C LYS A 5 6.93 -73.25 12.54
N ARG A 6 6.70 -72.79 11.30
CA ARG A 6 5.44 -72.88 10.51
C ARG A 6 4.09 -72.83 11.24
N ARG A 7 3.33 -71.76 10.97
CA ARG A 7 1.90 -71.72 10.56
C ARG A 7 1.76 -70.46 9.70
N GLY A 8 1.28 -70.41 8.46
CA GLY A 8 0.32 -71.27 7.77
C GLY A 8 -1.08 -70.66 7.83
N THR A 9 -1.31 -69.54 7.13
CA THR A 9 -2.66 -69.07 6.72
C THR A 9 -2.56 -68.35 5.38
N LEU A 10 -3.09 -69.01 4.35
CA LEU A 10 -3.40 -68.50 3.01
C LEU A 10 -4.90 -68.18 3.00
N THR A 11 -5.27 -66.94 2.63
CA THR A 11 -6.57 -66.43 2.13
C THR A 11 -6.60 -64.93 2.46
N ALA A 12 -6.98 -63.95 1.65
CA ALA A 12 -7.62 -63.87 0.35
C ALA A 12 -7.32 -62.43 -0.15
N LEU A 13 -6.96 -62.24 -1.41
CA LEU A 13 -7.84 -61.67 -2.44
C LEU A 13 -8.32 -60.22 -2.17
N ALA A 14 -7.71 -59.30 -2.92
CA ALA A 14 -8.29 -58.15 -3.60
C ALA A 14 -9.20 -57.16 -2.84
N CYS A 15 -8.66 -55.96 -2.60
CA CYS A 15 -9.38 -54.69 -2.71
C CYS A 15 -8.28 -53.62 -2.81
N GLY A 16 -7.98 -53.04 -3.97
CA GLY A 16 -8.86 -52.10 -4.65
C GLY A 16 -8.61 -50.71 -4.07
N CYS A 17 -7.89 -49.87 -4.83
CA CYS A 17 -7.62 -48.44 -4.57
C CYS A 17 -6.79 -48.17 -3.30
N VAL A 18 -5.72 -47.37 -3.30
CA VAL A 18 -5.73 -45.96 -3.66
C VAL A 18 -4.31 -45.60 -4.10
N LEU A 19 -4.11 -45.35 -5.41
CA LEU A 19 -2.98 -44.54 -5.85
C LEU A 19 -3.25 -43.12 -5.35
N LEU A 20 -2.53 -42.71 -4.29
CA LEU A 20 -2.56 -41.36 -3.78
C LEU A 20 -1.82 -40.46 -4.79
N VAL A 21 -2.50 -40.08 -5.88
CA VAL A 21 -2.00 -39.07 -6.81
C VAL A 21 -2.17 -37.72 -6.12
N LEU A 22 -1.13 -37.32 -5.38
CA LEU A 22 -1.04 -36.02 -4.74
C LEU A 22 -0.94 -34.95 -5.85
N ASN A 23 -2.10 -34.53 -6.36
CA ASN A 23 -2.21 -33.40 -7.26
C ASN A 23 -1.89 -32.13 -6.44
N LEU A 24 -0.64 -31.68 -6.49
CA LEU A 24 -0.27 -30.32 -6.09
C LEU A 24 -0.90 -29.36 -7.11
N ALA A 25 -2.16 -28.99 -6.87
CA ALA A 25 -2.77 -27.83 -7.46
C ALA A 25 -2.02 -26.60 -6.92
N THR A 26 -0.98 -26.17 -7.64
CA THR A 26 -0.35 -24.87 -7.43
C THR A 26 -1.34 -23.80 -7.88
N ALA A 27 -2.17 -23.33 -6.96
CA ALA A 27 -2.97 -22.14 -7.15
C ALA A 27 -2.00 -20.97 -7.34
N ALA A 28 -1.81 -20.54 -8.58
CA ALA A 28 -1.18 -19.27 -8.89
C ALA A 28 -2.06 -18.15 -8.32
N LEU A 29 -1.70 -17.63 -7.14
CA LEU A 29 -2.24 -16.35 -6.67
C LEU A 29 -1.75 -15.27 -7.63
N ALA A 30 -2.55 -14.97 -8.64
CA ALA A 30 -2.47 -13.71 -9.35
C ALA A 30 -2.82 -12.61 -8.32
N GLY A 31 -1.79 -12.07 -7.66
CA GLY A 31 -1.95 -10.92 -6.78
C GLY A 31 -2.51 -9.76 -7.60
N ALA A 32 -3.67 -9.25 -7.18
CA ALA A 32 -4.19 -8.01 -7.74
C ALA A 32 -3.09 -6.93 -7.64
N PRO A 33 -2.90 -6.09 -8.67
CA PRO A 33 -1.94 -5.00 -8.59
C PRO A 33 -2.28 -4.17 -7.35
N ALA A 34 -1.27 -3.86 -6.54
CA ALA A 34 -1.44 -3.01 -5.37
C ALA A 34 -2.20 -1.74 -5.79
N PRO A 35 -3.15 -1.23 -4.99
CA PRO A 35 -3.86 -0.01 -5.31
C PRO A 35 -2.85 1.11 -5.49
N THR A 36 -2.71 1.59 -6.72
CA THR A 36 -1.83 2.68 -7.08
C THR A 36 -2.66 3.94 -7.09
N GLY A 37 -2.23 4.95 -6.32
CA GLY A 37 -2.85 6.26 -6.38
C GLY A 37 -2.53 6.96 -7.69
N PRO A 38 -3.11 8.15 -7.91
CA PRO A 38 -2.80 8.94 -9.10
C PRO A 38 -1.30 9.26 -9.17
N GLU A 39 -0.78 9.49 -10.38
CA GLU A 39 0.62 9.89 -10.56
C GLU A 39 0.89 11.26 -9.92
N THR A 40 0.00 12.21 -10.18
CA THR A 40 0.05 13.58 -9.65
C THR A 40 -1.34 14.07 -9.27
N ILE A 41 -1.40 15.02 -8.34
CA ILE A 41 -2.64 15.68 -7.92
C ILE A 41 -2.44 17.19 -7.99
N ASP A 42 -3.27 17.91 -8.76
CA ASP A 42 -3.36 19.36 -8.61
C ASP A 42 -4.16 19.65 -7.33
N LEU A 43 -3.47 20.12 -6.28
CA LEU A 43 -4.13 20.37 -4.99
C LEU A 43 -5.12 21.54 -5.05
N LYS A 44 -4.93 22.49 -5.97
CA LYS A 44 -5.84 23.62 -6.15
C LYS A 44 -7.15 23.14 -6.76
N GLU A 45 -7.08 22.28 -7.78
CA GLU A 45 -8.27 21.69 -8.40
C GLU A 45 -8.97 20.71 -7.45
N ALA A 46 -8.22 19.80 -6.84
CA ALA A 46 -8.78 18.71 -6.02
C ALA A 46 -9.44 19.20 -4.72
N PHE A 47 -8.90 20.25 -4.10
CA PHE A 47 -9.37 20.74 -2.80
C PHE A 47 -9.88 22.18 -2.84
N GLN A 48 -9.94 22.82 -4.02
CA GLN A 48 -10.41 24.21 -4.16
C GLN A 48 -9.59 25.19 -3.30
N VAL A 49 -8.26 24.96 -3.21
CA VAL A 49 -7.36 25.77 -2.39
C VAL A 49 -7.26 27.20 -2.93
N GLU A 50 -7.41 28.18 -2.04
CA GLU A 50 -7.34 29.59 -2.42
C GLU A 50 -5.92 30.13 -2.28
N GLY A 51 -5.51 30.99 -3.22
CA GLY A 51 -4.23 31.66 -3.13
C GLY A 51 -3.74 32.25 -4.45
N ARG A 52 -2.75 33.14 -4.35
CA ARG A 52 -2.11 33.82 -5.48
C ARG A 52 -0.83 33.13 -5.97
N LYS A 53 -0.36 32.08 -5.27
CA LYS A 53 0.80 31.30 -5.71
C LYS A 53 0.39 30.27 -6.74
N GLU A 54 1.39 29.80 -7.48
CA GLU A 54 1.24 28.67 -8.40
C GLU A 54 0.65 27.46 -7.71
N ALA A 55 -0.21 26.72 -8.42
CA ALA A 55 -0.79 25.50 -7.89
C ALA A 55 0.30 24.48 -7.57
N VAL A 56 0.11 23.73 -6.48
CA VAL A 56 1.00 22.64 -6.10
C VAL A 56 0.54 21.39 -6.84
N ILE A 57 1.35 20.97 -7.82
CA ILE A 57 1.22 19.65 -8.43
C ILE A 57 1.93 18.66 -7.52
N PHE A 58 1.16 17.93 -6.73
CA PHE A 58 1.66 16.96 -5.77
C PHE A 58 2.04 15.65 -6.48
N PRO A 59 3.32 15.23 -6.45
CA PRO A 59 3.75 13.97 -7.05
C PRO A 59 3.43 12.81 -6.10
N HIS A 60 2.21 12.29 -6.18
CA HIS A 60 1.73 11.23 -5.29
C HIS A 60 2.54 9.94 -5.45
N HIS A 61 2.97 9.60 -6.68
CA HIS A 61 3.84 8.44 -6.94
C HIS A 61 5.16 8.46 -6.15
N LEU A 62 5.77 9.63 -5.94
CA LEU A 62 7.00 9.75 -5.16
C LEU A 62 6.75 9.49 -3.67
N HIS A 63 5.58 9.87 -3.17
CA HIS A 63 5.24 9.71 -1.76
C HIS A 63 4.83 8.27 -1.45
N GLN A 64 4.01 7.65 -2.30
CA GLN A 64 3.62 6.24 -2.14
C GLN A 64 4.81 5.26 -2.28
N ALA A 65 5.87 5.66 -3.00
CA ALA A 65 7.07 4.83 -3.16
C ALA A 65 7.90 4.71 -1.88
N VAL A 66 7.79 5.67 -0.96
CA VAL A 66 8.62 5.74 0.27
C VAL A 66 7.79 5.79 1.56
N THR A 67 6.48 5.98 1.45
CA THR A 67 5.57 6.16 2.59
C THR A 67 4.36 5.24 2.45
N ALA A 68 3.95 4.60 3.55
CA ALA A 68 2.74 3.79 3.59
C ALA A 68 1.47 4.66 3.44
N CYS A 69 0.45 4.15 2.74
CA CYS A 69 -0.81 4.87 2.48
C CYS A 69 -1.47 5.41 3.75
N ALA A 70 -1.43 4.63 4.85
CA ALA A 70 -2.00 4.97 6.15
C ALA A 70 -1.39 6.23 6.80
N LYS A 71 -0.25 6.72 6.31
CA LYS A 71 0.35 7.98 6.80
C LYS A 71 -0.41 9.22 6.33
N CYS A 72 -1.15 9.09 5.23
CA CYS A 72 -1.91 10.19 4.63
C CYS A 72 -3.41 9.91 4.64
N HIS A 73 -3.82 8.66 4.44
CA HIS A 73 -5.22 8.25 4.36
C HIS A 73 -5.66 7.47 5.59
N LYS A 74 -6.94 7.57 5.95
CA LYS A 74 -7.53 6.75 7.02
C LYS A 74 -7.62 5.26 6.61
N ASN A 75 -7.64 4.98 5.31
CA ASN A 75 -7.63 3.62 4.78
C ASN A 75 -6.19 3.15 4.55
N GLU A 76 -5.84 1.96 5.06
CA GLU A 76 -4.53 1.34 4.87
C GLU A 76 -4.23 1.00 3.40
N ALA A 77 -5.26 0.73 2.59
CA ALA A 77 -5.14 0.55 1.15
C ALA A 77 -4.96 1.88 0.38
N GLY A 78 -5.06 3.03 1.06
CA GLY A 78 -5.05 4.35 0.46
C GLY A 78 -6.41 4.79 -0.07
N GLY A 79 -6.43 5.98 -0.67
CA GLY A 79 -7.66 6.61 -1.16
C GLY A 79 -8.62 7.04 -0.05
N GLY A 80 -9.70 7.70 -0.43
CA GLY A 80 -10.69 8.21 0.51
C GLY A 80 -10.13 9.31 1.42
N GLU A 81 -10.65 9.36 2.64
CA GLU A 81 -10.41 10.47 3.58
C GLU A 81 -8.95 10.53 4.06
N LEU A 82 -8.45 11.76 4.23
CA LEU A 82 -7.15 12.02 4.82
C LEU A 82 -7.18 11.81 6.34
N VAL A 83 -6.02 11.53 6.93
CA VAL A 83 -5.87 11.40 8.39
C VAL A 83 -6.05 12.72 9.14
N VAL A 84 -6.04 13.85 8.42
CA VAL A 84 -6.33 15.18 8.94
C VAL A 84 -7.57 15.76 8.26
N SER A 85 -8.33 16.56 9.00
CA SER A 85 -9.36 17.44 8.43
C SER A 85 -8.68 18.70 7.91
N LEU A 86 -8.96 19.09 6.66
CA LEU A 86 -8.43 20.31 6.07
C LEU A 86 -9.55 21.35 6.01
N GLU A 87 -9.59 22.24 6.99
CA GLU A 87 -10.68 23.20 7.17
C GLU A 87 -10.28 24.58 6.62
N ASN A 88 -9.08 25.03 6.97
CA ASN A 88 -8.51 26.25 6.45
C ASN A 88 -7.72 25.97 5.17
N LEU A 89 -8.29 26.36 4.03
CA LEU A 89 -7.70 26.17 2.70
C LEU A 89 -7.19 27.48 2.09
N SER A 90 -7.22 28.60 2.81
CA SER A 90 -6.84 29.92 2.29
C SER A 90 -5.58 30.50 2.95
N GLY A 91 -4.96 31.44 2.24
CA GLY A 91 -3.79 32.16 2.74
C GLY A 91 -2.47 31.39 2.68
N THR A 92 -1.39 32.02 3.15
CA THR A 92 -0.01 31.54 2.98
C THR A 92 0.39 30.41 3.94
N ARG A 93 -0.41 30.14 4.98
CA ARG A 93 -0.18 29.08 5.99
C ARG A 93 -1.50 28.34 6.31
N ASN A 94 -2.11 27.81 5.27
CA ASN A 94 -3.29 26.96 5.37
C ASN A 94 -2.96 25.57 5.95
N ASP A 95 -3.96 24.71 6.10
CA ASP A 95 -3.81 23.42 6.79
C ASP A 95 -2.89 22.42 6.09
N PHE A 96 -2.76 22.51 4.76
CA PHE A 96 -1.73 21.73 4.05
C PHE A 96 -0.33 22.04 4.57
N HIS A 97 -0.05 23.29 4.93
CA HIS A 97 1.24 23.66 5.47
C HIS A 97 1.38 23.27 6.93
N THR A 98 0.37 23.54 7.76
CA THR A 98 0.52 23.46 9.22
C THR A 98 0.19 22.10 9.80
N GLN A 99 -0.71 21.35 9.15
CA GLN A 99 -1.25 20.09 9.68
C GLN A 99 -0.82 18.87 8.87
N PHE A 100 -0.56 19.03 7.57
CA PHE A 100 -0.33 17.88 6.68
C PHE A 100 1.12 17.76 6.18
N CYS A 101 1.55 18.64 5.27
CA CYS A 101 2.79 18.48 4.54
C CYS A 101 4.03 18.86 5.37
N TRP A 102 4.07 20.06 5.96
CA TRP A 102 5.27 20.48 6.69
C TRP A 102 5.58 19.66 7.95
N PRO A 103 4.60 19.20 8.75
CA PRO A 103 4.91 18.37 9.92
C PRO A 103 5.76 17.15 9.54
N CYS A 104 5.34 16.39 8.51
CA CYS A 104 6.11 15.25 8.02
C CYS A 104 7.45 15.69 7.42
N HIS A 105 7.47 16.70 6.54
CA HIS A 105 8.72 17.16 5.92
C HIS A 105 9.75 17.67 6.92
N LYS A 106 9.31 18.25 8.05
CA LYS A 106 10.20 18.66 9.15
C LYS A 106 10.70 17.46 9.95
N ALA A 107 9.80 16.53 10.30
CA ALA A 107 10.15 15.33 11.05
C ALA A 107 11.17 14.47 10.29
N GLU A 108 10.93 14.26 9.00
CA GLU A 108 11.78 13.49 8.09
C GLU A 108 12.97 14.30 7.54
N LYS A 109 13.10 15.56 7.95
CA LYS A 109 14.17 16.49 7.52
C LYS A 109 14.33 16.56 6.01
N VAL A 110 13.22 16.54 5.28
CA VAL A 110 13.20 16.61 3.81
C VAL A 110 13.88 17.91 3.36
N PRO A 111 14.97 17.84 2.56
CA PRO A 111 15.68 19.02 2.13
C PRO A 111 14.75 19.99 1.39
N LYS A 112 14.69 21.24 1.87
CA LYS A 112 13.81 22.29 1.33
C LYS A 112 12.32 21.91 1.33
N GLY A 113 11.89 20.92 2.12
CA GLY A 113 10.51 20.41 2.15
C GLY A 113 9.47 21.40 2.68
N THR A 114 9.92 22.50 3.29
CA THR A 114 9.04 23.60 3.73
C THR A 114 9.27 24.89 2.94
N SER A 115 10.13 24.87 1.92
CA SER A 115 10.41 26.04 1.10
C SER A 115 9.27 26.28 0.12
N CYS A 116 8.85 27.55 0.02
CA CYS A 116 7.77 27.97 -0.87
C CYS A 116 7.99 27.53 -2.32
N SER A 117 9.20 27.73 -2.84
CA SER A 117 9.53 27.47 -4.26
C SER A 117 9.72 25.98 -4.57
N THR A 118 9.90 25.14 -3.55
CA THR A 118 9.98 23.69 -3.75
C THR A 118 8.61 23.12 -4.10
N CYS A 119 7.55 23.63 -3.47
CA CYS A 119 6.19 23.15 -3.68
C CYS A 119 5.43 23.98 -4.73
N HIS A 120 5.48 25.31 -4.62
CA HIS A 120 4.86 26.24 -5.57
C HIS A 120 5.84 26.58 -6.70
N LYS A 121 6.13 25.59 -7.53
CA LYS A 121 6.97 25.77 -8.73
C LYS A 121 6.19 26.52 -9.80
N LYS A 122 6.88 27.31 -10.62
CA LYS A 122 6.31 27.80 -11.88
C LYS A 122 6.03 26.58 -12.76
N GLN A 123 4.79 26.49 -13.23
CA GLN A 123 4.34 25.46 -14.17
C GLN A 123 4.73 25.86 -15.60
#